data_AF-A0A0F9F3P3-F1
#
_entry.id   AF-A0A0F9F3P3-F1
#
_cell.length_a   1.000
_cell.length_b   1.000
_cell.length_c   1.000
_cell.angle_alpha   90.00
_cell.angle_beta   90.00
_cell.angle_gamma   90.00
#
_symmetry.space_group_name_H-M   'P 1'
#
loop_
_entity.id
_entity.type
_entity.pdbx_description
1 polymer ?
#
loop_
_entity_poly.entity_id
_entity_poly.type
_entity_poly.pdbx_seq_one_letter_code
_entity_poly.pdbx_strand_id
1 'polypeptide(L)' 'MYFIEDLICLIQEKKSVVSMGLDPRMDNEGEIPRYLIEEFDKPDKVILEFNKILIENTC' A
#
# COMPACT_ATOMS: atom_id res chain seq x y z
N MET A 1 -8.32 22.05 2.13
CA MET A 1 -8.05 21.04 1.09
C MET A 1 -9.37 20.65 0.48
N TYR A 2 -9.49 20.77 -0.83
CA TYR A 2 -10.62 20.23 -1.55
C TYR A 2 -10.11 18.99 -2.27
N PHE A 3 -10.64 17.83 -1.86
CA PHE A 3 -10.16 16.51 -2.31
C PHE A 3 -10.07 16.39 -3.83
N ILE A 4 -11.02 16.99 -4.55
CA ILE A 4 -11.11 16.90 -6.01
C ILE A 4 -9.98 17.67 -6.69
N GLU A 5 -9.71 18.90 -6.25
CA GLU A 5 -8.63 19.73 -6.77
C GLU A 5 -7.27 19.07 -6.52
N ASP A 6 -7.03 18.56 -5.30
CA ASP A 6 -5.78 17.87 -4.95
C ASP A 6 -5.60 16.58 -5.78
N LEU A 7 -6.68 15.83 -6.01
CA LEU A 7 -6.68 14.64 -6.85
C LEU A 7 -6.37 14.97 -8.31
N ILE A 8 -6.99 16.02 -8.87
CA ILE A 8 -6.73 16.45 -10.26
C ILE A 8 -5.27 16.86 -10.41
N CYS A 9 -4.72 17.62 -9.46
CA CYS A 9 -3.30 18.00 -9.45
C CYS A 9 -2.40 16.75 -9.43
N LEU A 10 -2.65 15.79 -8.53
CA LEU A 10 -1.85 14.57 -8.45
C LEU A 10 -1.89 13.74 -9.73
N ILE A 11 -3.06 13.59 -10.37
CA ILE A 11 -3.19 12.88 -11.65
C ILE A 11 -2.35 13.55 -12.74
N GLN A 12 -2.37 14.90 -12.78
CA GLN A 12 -1.58 15.67 -13.75
C GLN A 12 -0.08 15.55 -13.50
N GLU A 13 0.36 15.66 -12.23
CA GLU A 13 1.77 15.56 -11.84
C GLU A 13 2.35 14.17 -12.10
N LYS A 14 1.63 13.12 -11.68
CA LYS A 14 2.03 11.72 -11.84
C LYS A 14 1.81 11.18 -13.26
N LYS A 15 1.05 11.91 -14.10
CA LYS A 15 0.62 11.49 -15.44
C LYS A 15 -0.03 10.12 -15.45
N SER A 16 -0.80 9.83 -14.40
CA SER A 16 -1.41 8.52 -14.18
C SER A 16 -2.76 8.68 -13.49
N VAL A 17 -3.71 7.84 -13.90
CA VAL A 17 -5.01 7.68 -13.24
C VAL A 17 -5.08 6.40 -12.43
N VAL A 18 -3.97 5.66 -12.33
CA VAL A 18 -3.90 4.41 -11.58
C VAL A 18 -3.97 4.74 -10.09
N SER A 19 -4.89 4.07 -9.40
CA SER A 19 -4.97 4.06 -7.95
C SER A 19 -4.48 2.72 -7.44
N MET A 20 -3.59 2.75 -6.44
CA MET A 20 -3.14 1.54 -5.75
C MET A 20 -3.99 1.33 -4.51
N GLY A 21 -4.71 0.20 -4.46
CA GLY A 21 -5.39 -0.26 -3.25
C GLY A 21 -4.38 -0.83 -2.26
N LEU A 22 -4.50 -0.44 -0.99
CA LEU A 22 -3.75 -1.02 0.12
C LEU A 22 -4.65 -2.06 0.80
N ASP A 23 -4.84 -3.20 0.14
CA ASP A 23 -5.75 -4.27 0.55
C ASP A 23 -4.97 -5.51 1.05
N PRO A 24 -4.26 -5.43 2.20
CA PRO A 24 -3.48 -6.54 2.72
C PRO A 24 -4.40 -7.67 3.16
N ARG A 25 -4.09 -8.89 2.71
CA ARG A 25 -4.80 -10.12 3.09
C ARG A 25 -3.78 -11.14 3.59
N MET A 26 -4.17 -11.89 4.61
CA MET A 26 -3.32 -12.90 5.25
C MET A 26 -3.97 -14.28 5.20
N ASP A 27 -5.03 -14.43 4.42
CA ASP A 27 -5.87 -15.61 4.42
C ASP A 27 -5.26 -16.73 3.55
N ASN A 28 -4.48 -16.36 2.53
CA ASN A 28 -3.87 -17.28 1.58
C ASN A 28 -2.34 -17.11 1.50
N GLU A 29 -1.65 -18.21 1.18
CA GLU A 29 -0.22 -18.16 0.87
C GLU A 29 0.06 -17.26 -0.34
N GLY A 30 1.06 -16.40 -0.22
CA GLY A 30 1.51 -15.50 -1.27
C GLY A 30 0.86 -14.12 -1.29
N GLU A 31 -0.16 -13.86 -0.47
CA GLU A 31 -0.78 -12.53 -0.34
C GLU A 31 0.14 -11.53 0.39
N ILE A 32 0.88 -12.01 1.40
CA ILE A 32 1.96 -11.27 2.06
C ILE A 32 3.23 -12.12 2.03
N PRO A 33 4.40 -11.51 1.73
CA PRO A 33 5.68 -12.21 1.80
C PRO A 33 5.92 -12.84 3.17
N ARG A 34 6.31 -14.13 3.15
CA ARG A 34 6.50 -14.93 4.37
C ARG A 34 7.50 -14.33 5.35
N TYR A 35 8.55 -13.67 4.86
CA TYR A 35 9.55 -13.02 5.71
C TYR A 35 8.96 -11.92 6.60
N LEU A 36 7.95 -11.17 6.12
CA LEU A 36 7.26 -10.15 6.93
C LEU A 36 6.41 -10.80 8.02
N ILE A 37 5.77 -11.93 7.71
CA ILE A 37 4.97 -12.69 8.68
C ILE A 37 5.88 -13.26 9.78
N GLU A 38 7.07 -13.75 9.41
CA GLU A 38 8.04 -14.33 10.35
C GLU A 38 8.77 -13.26 11.18
N GLU A 39 9.01 -12.07 10.61
CA GLU A 39 9.67 -10.95 11.31
C GLU A 39 8.74 -10.26 12.32
N PHE A 40 7.44 -10.18 12.02
CA PHE A 40 6.47 -9.48 12.85
C PHE A 40 5.44 -10.43 13.46
N ASP A 41 5.52 -10.60 14.77
CA ASP A 41 4.65 -11.49 15.57
C ASP A 41 3.17 -11.05 15.66
N LYS A 42 2.85 -9.82 15.21
CA LYS A 42 1.48 -9.29 15.27
C LYS A 42 0.95 -8.91 13.88
N PRO A 43 -0.29 -9.32 13.52
CA PRO A 43 -0.88 -9.02 12.21
C PRO A 43 -0.92 -7.53 11.85
N ASP A 44 -1.18 -6.65 12.82
CA ASP A 44 -1.20 -5.19 12.60
C ASP A 44 0.17 -4.66 12.17
N LYS A 45 1.25 -5.20 12.72
CA LYS A 45 2.62 -4.85 12.34
C LYS A 45 2.99 -5.40 10.96
N VAL A 46 2.62 -6.65 10.67
CA VAL A 46 2.82 -7.25 9.34
C VAL A 46 2.14 -6.38 8.27
N ILE A 47 0.87 -6.03 8.49
CA ILE A 47 0.07 -5.20 7.58
C ILE A 47 0.70 -3.81 7.41
N LEU A 48 1.14 -3.19 8.51
CA LEU A 48 1.75 -1.86 8.47
C LEU A 48 3.01 -1.86 7.60
N GLU A 49 3.92 -2.81 7.83
CA GLU A 49 5.19 -2.86 7.10
C GLU A 49 4.99 -3.26 5.63
N PHE A 50 4.07 -4.17 5.36
CA PHE A 50 3.70 -4.49 3.99
C PHE A 50 3.18 -3.25 3.22
N ASN A 51 2.26 -2.49 3.81
CA ASN A 51 1.72 -1.29 3.19
C ASN A 51 2.79 -0.19 3.02
N LYS A 52 3.71 -0.04 3.98
CA LYS A 52 4.84 0.89 3.84
C LYS A 52 5.69 0.55 2.62
N ILE A 53 6.07 -0.72 2.47
CA ILE A 53 6.86 -1.19 1.33
C ILE A 53 6.13 -0.90 0.02
N LEU A 54 4.82 -1.14 -0.06
CA LEU A 54 4.04 -0.83 -1.26
C LEU A 54 4.08 0.66 -1.60
N ILE A 55 3.86 1.53 -0.62
CA ILE A 55 3.89 2.99 -0.81
C ILE A 55 5.29 3.46 -1.25
N GLU A 56 6.34 3.00 -0.58
CA GLU A 56 7.73 3.40 -0.88
C GLU A 56 8.18 2.99 -2.29
N ASN A 57 7.62 1.91 -2.85
CA ASN A 57 7.99 1.41 -4.17
C ASN A 57 7.07 1.90 -5.30
N THR A 58 6.00 2.65 -4.98
CA THR A 58 5.02 3.12 -5.98
C THR A 58 4.79 4.64 -5.98
N CYS A 59 5.13 5.34 -4.89
CA CYS A 59 5.00 6.79 -4.79
C CYS A 59 6.22 7.55 -5.29
#